data_AF-A0A350PCY0-F1
#
_entry.id   AF-A0A350PCY0-F1
#
_cell.length_a   1.000
_cell.length_b   1.000
_cell.length_c   1.000
_cell.angle_alpha   90.00
_cell.angle_beta   90.00
_cell.angle_gamma   90.00
#
_symmetry.space_group_name_H-M   'P 1'
#
loop_
_entity.id
_entity.type
_entity.pdbx_description
1 polymer ?
#
loop_
_entity_poly.entity_id
_entity_poly.type
_entity_poly.pdbx_seq_one_letter_code
_entity_poly.pdbx_strand_id
1 'polypeptide(L)'
;MKIDQHKTDLQPVNDIEIPDIFYQRLTTGIETIDNFYGGGILPGSVATLTGGPGTGKSTFVLQTTNALAKQGLNVAYVSGEESQEMLAFTCQRLELDD
;
A
#
# COMPACT_ATOMS: atom_id res chain seq x y z
N MET A 1 -5.55 41.58 -1.79
CA MET A 1 -5.33 40.28 -1.13
C MET A 1 -3.92 40.30 -0.54
N LYS A 2 -3.78 40.57 0.76
CA LYS A 2 -2.48 40.53 1.45
C LYS A 2 -2.18 39.06 1.73
N ILE A 3 -1.09 38.55 1.17
CA ILE A 3 -0.60 37.21 1.48
C ILE A 3 0.03 37.32 2.87
N ASP A 4 -0.55 36.64 3.85
CA ASP A 4 -0.01 36.54 5.20
C ASP A 4 1.30 35.72 5.14
N GLN A 5 2.43 36.38 5.35
CA GLN A 5 3.74 35.74 5.39
C GLN A 5 4.01 35.27 6.81
N HIS A 6 3.42 34.15 7.20
CA HIS A 6 3.86 33.47 8.43
C HIS A 6 5.33 33.04 8.28
N LYS A 7 6.11 33.31 9.32
CA LYS A 7 7.53 32.93 9.44
C LYS A 7 7.63 31.41 9.54
N THR A 8 8.26 30.76 8.57
CA THR A 8 8.54 29.31 8.61
C THR A 8 9.76 29.07 9.48
N ASP A 9 9.61 28.31 10.57
CA ASP A 9 10.74 27.85 11.36
C ASP A 9 11.46 26.70 10.63
N LEU A 10 12.77 26.85 10.44
CA LEU A 10 13.62 25.86 9.79
C LEU A 10 14.30 25.00 10.86
N GLN A 11 14.30 23.69 10.66
CA GLN A 11 14.95 22.72 11.54
C GLN A 11 15.89 21.82 10.73
N PRO A 12 17.10 21.50 11.21
CA PRO A 12 17.95 20.50 10.60
C PRO A 12 17.27 19.12 10.61
N VAL A 13 17.38 18.37 9.50
CA VAL A 13 16.73 17.04 9.37
C VAL A 13 17.15 16.08 10.48
N ASN A 14 18.41 16.14 10.91
CA ASN A 14 18.95 15.27 11.96
C ASN A 14 18.31 15.50 13.35
N ASP A 15 17.69 16.66 13.55
CA ASP A 15 17.06 17.02 14.81
C ASP A 15 15.56 16.69 14.79
N ILE A 16 15.01 16.19 13.67
CA ILE A 16 13.60 15.81 13.56
C ILE A 16 13.40 14.48 14.27
N GLU A 17 12.58 14.49 15.33
CA GLU A 17 12.12 13.27 15.97
C GLU A 17 11.09 12.58 15.07
N ILE A 18 11.38 11.33 14.69
CA ILE A 18 10.52 10.52 13.85
C ILE A 18 9.58 9.72 14.77
N PRO A 19 8.25 9.87 14.64
CA PRO A 19 7.31 9.12 15.46
C PRO A 19 7.41 7.60 15.24
N ASP A 20 7.19 6.82 16.29
CA ASP A 20 7.30 5.35 16.27
C ASP A 20 6.49 4.65 15.17
N ILE A 21 5.36 5.25 14.76
CA ILE A 21 4.49 4.72 13.70
C ILE A 21 5.23 4.53 12.37
N PHE A 22 6.29 5.30 12.09
CA PHE A 22 7.11 5.17 10.89
C PHE A 22 7.94 3.87 10.85
N TYR A 23 8.11 3.22 12.01
CA TYR A 23 8.85 1.97 12.16
C TYR A 23 7.93 0.75 12.36
N GLN A 24 6.63 0.96 12.63
CA GLN A 24 5.63 -0.09 12.83
C GLN A 24 4.94 -0.48 11.51
N ARG A 25 5.70 -1.04 10.58
CA ARG A 25 5.19 -1.37 9.24
C ARG A 25 4.35 -2.64 9.21
N LEU A 26 3.30 -2.64 8.40
CA LEU A 26 2.50 -3.82 8.09
C LEU A 26 3.21 -4.63 7.00
N THR A 27 3.79 -5.76 7.39
CA THR A 27 4.47 -6.67 6.45
C THR A 27 3.47 -7.64 5.84
N THR A 28 3.58 -7.89 4.55
CA THR A 28 2.82 -8.92 3.84
C THR A 28 3.41 -10.32 4.04
N GLY A 29 4.68 -10.41 4.45
CA GLY A 29 5.41 -11.68 4.53
C GLY A 29 5.92 -12.16 3.16
N ILE A 30 5.66 -11.38 2.10
CA ILE A 30 6.18 -11.59 0.76
C ILE A 30 7.29 -10.57 0.55
N GLU A 31 8.54 -11.02 0.58
CA GLU A 31 9.73 -10.17 0.56
C GLU A 31 9.71 -9.14 -0.59
N THR A 32 9.30 -9.55 -1.79
CA THR A 32 9.26 -8.66 -2.96
C THR A 32 8.24 -7.53 -2.81
N ILE A 33 7.09 -7.81 -2.18
CA ILE A 33 6.05 -6.80 -1.90
C ILE A 33 6.49 -5.90 -0.75
N ASP A 34 7.06 -6.47 0.30
CA ASP A 34 7.54 -5.70 1.45
C ASP A 34 8.67 -4.75 1.04
N ASN A 35 9.61 -5.20 0.22
CA ASN A 35 10.67 -4.38 -0.35
C ASN A 35 10.13 -3.29 -1.27
N PHE A 36 9.06 -3.55 -2.04
CA PHE A 36 8.40 -2.52 -2.86
C PHE A 36 7.88 -1.36 -2.01
N TYR A 37 7.33 -1.65 -0.82
CA TYR A 37 6.91 -0.63 0.14
C TYR A 37 8.03 -0.08 1.03
N GLY A 38 9.27 -0.53 0.88
CA GLY A 38 10.41 -0.11 1.69
C GLY A 38 10.44 -0.74 3.08
N GLY A 39 10.13 -2.03 3.18
CA GLY A 39 10.08 -2.81 4.42
C GLY A 39 8.67 -3.04 4.97
N GLY A 40 7.64 -2.94 4.13
CA GLY A 40 6.23 -3.07 4.50
C GLY A 40 5.45 -1.76 4.40
N ILE A 41 4.13 -1.86 4.52
CA ILE A 41 3.18 -0.75 4.34
C ILE A 41 3.16 0.11 5.61
N LEU A 42 3.32 1.43 5.44
CA LEU A 42 3.23 2.39 6.53
C LEU A 42 1.75 2.54 6.98
N PRO A 43 1.41 2.36 8.26
CA PRO A 43 0.05 2.57 8.74
C PRO A 43 -0.45 4.00 8.45
N GLY A 44 -1.69 4.13 7.97
CA GLY A 44 -2.29 5.41 7.61
C GLY A 44 -1.75 6.03 6.32
N SER A 45 -0.89 5.33 5.57
CA SER A 45 -0.40 5.79 4.27
C SER A 45 -1.39 5.55 3.14
N VAL A 46 -1.21 6.29 2.05
CA VAL A 46 -1.91 6.11 0.78
C VAL A 46 -0.86 5.94 -0.30
N ALA A 47 -1.02 4.93 -1.16
CA ALA A 47 -0.13 4.66 -2.27
C ALA A 47 -0.93 4.57 -3.57
N THR A 48 -0.36 5.07 -4.67
CA THR A 48 -0.92 4.97 -6.01
C THR A 48 -0.03 4.09 -6.87
N LEU A 49 -0.60 3.03 -7.43
CA LEU A 49 0.10 2.14 -8.35
C LEU A 49 -0.25 2.49 -9.80
N THR A 50 0.72 3.01 -10.55
CA THR A 50 0.54 3.43 -11.94
C THR A 50 1.35 2.54 -12.88
N GLY A 51 0.80 2.25 -14.06
CA GLY A 51 1.44 1.40 -15.06
C GLY A 51 0.51 1.13 -16.23
N GLY A 52 1.08 0.77 -17.39
CA GLY A 52 0.31 0.45 -18.59
C GLY A 52 -0.66 -0.72 -18.39
N PRO A 53 -1.59 -0.96 -19.34
CA PRO A 53 -2.40 -2.17 -19.36
C PRO A 53 -1.51 -3.43 -19.32
N GLY A 54 -1.87 -4.42 -18.52
CA GLY A 54 -1.14 -5.68 -18.44
C GLY A 54 0.15 -5.67 -17.60
N THR A 55 0.53 -4.56 -16.95
CA THR A 55 1.74 -4.51 -16.09
C THR A 55 1.57 -5.20 -14.72
N GLY A 56 0.44 -5.88 -14.48
CA GLY A 56 0.21 -6.63 -13.24
C GLY A 56 -0.23 -5.81 -12.02
N LYS A 57 -0.83 -4.61 -12.22
CA LYS A 57 -1.30 -3.78 -11.11
C LYS A 57 -2.34 -4.48 -10.24
N SER A 58 -3.45 -4.95 -10.84
CA SER A 58 -4.50 -5.69 -10.13
C SER A 58 -3.94 -6.94 -9.46
N THR A 59 -3.06 -7.68 -10.15
CA THR A 59 -2.34 -8.84 -9.60
C THR A 59 -1.57 -8.49 -8.33
N PHE A 60 -0.75 -7.44 -8.37
CA PHE A 60 0.05 -7.00 -7.25
C PHE A 60 -0.82 -6.61 -6.05
N VAL A 61 -1.90 -5.86 -6.29
CA VAL A 61 -2.82 -5.44 -5.24
C VAL A 61 -3.55 -6.65 -4.65
N LEU A 62 -4.05 -7.57 -5.48
CA LEU A 62 -4.73 -8.79 -5.01
C LEU A 62 -3.81 -9.66 -4.14
N GLN A 63 -2.56 -9.87 -4.55
CA GLN A 63 -1.58 -10.62 -3.75
C GLN A 63 -1.28 -9.91 -2.43
N THR A 64 -1.11 -8.58 -2.45
CA THR A 64 -0.90 -7.77 -1.26
C THR A 64 -2.09 -7.89 -0.30
N THR A 65 -3.32 -7.72 -0.79
CA THR A 65 -4.54 -7.78 0.03
C THR A 65 -4.76 -9.17 0.62
N ASN A 66 -4.56 -10.22 -0.18
CA ASN A 66 -4.67 -11.60 0.29
C ASN A 66 -3.62 -11.91 1.37
N ALA A 67 -2.38 -11.48 1.19
CA ALA A 67 -1.31 -11.70 2.17
C ALA A 67 -1.63 -11.02 3.51
N LEU A 68 -2.13 -9.78 3.49
CA LEU A 68 -2.56 -9.07 4.69
C LEU A 68 -3.79 -9.73 5.34
N ALA A 69 -4.77 -10.15 4.55
CA ALA A 69 -5.96 -10.85 5.04
C ALA A 69 -5.60 -12.17 5.73
N LYS A 70 -4.69 -12.97 5.15
CA LYS A 70 -4.18 -14.23 5.75
C LYS A 70 -3.46 -14.01 7.09
N GLN A 71 -2.99 -12.80 7.38
CA GLN A 71 -2.44 -12.44 8.69
C GLN A 71 -3.52 -11.98 9.70
N GLY A 72 -4.79 -12.04 9.34
CA GLY A 72 -5.91 -11.65 10.21
C GLY A 72 -6.23 -10.16 10.19
N LEU A 73 -5.71 -9.39 9.22
CA LEU A 73 -6.06 -7.98 9.06
C LEU A 73 -7.40 -7.85 8.32
N ASN A 74 -8.17 -6.83 8.70
CA ASN A 74 -9.37 -6.45 7.97
C ASN A 74 -8.98 -5.76 6.67
N VAL A 75 -9.27 -6.41 5.54
CA VAL A 75 -8.91 -5.93 4.20
C VAL A 75 -10.13 -5.91 3.31
N ALA A 76 -10.26 -4.85 2.50
CA ALA A 76 -11.28 -4.75 1.46
C ALA A 76 -10.61 -4.44 0.13
N TYR A 77 -10.99 -5.16 -0.91
CA TYR A 77 -10.63 -4.87 -2.29
C TYR A 77 -11.87 -4.31 -3.02
N VAL A 78 -11.75 -3.13 -3.62
CA VAL A 78 -12.85 -2.47 -4.33
C VAL A 78 -12.40 -2.21 -5.76
N SER A 79 -13.19 -2.69 -6.73
CA SER A 79 -12.96 -2.51 -8.16
C SER A 79 -14.07 -1.68 -8.79
N GLY A 80 -13.68 -0.75 -9.67
CA GLY A 80 -14.60 -0.02 -10.56
C GLY A 80 -14.46 -0.37 -12.05
N GLU A 81 -13.43 -1.12 -12.43
CA GLU A 81 -13.12 -1.45 -13.84
C GLU A 81 -13.38 -2.95 -14.14
N GLU A 82 -13.11 -3.83 -13.18
CA GLU A 82 -13.18 -5.28 -13.34
C GLU A 82 -14.44 -5.85 -12.64
N SER A 83 -15.07 -6.86 -13.26
CA SER A 83 -16.22 -7.58 -12.68
C SER A 83 -15.78 -8.61 -11.63
N GLN A 84 -16.73 -9.09 -10.83
CA GLN A 84 -16.48 -10.10 -9.80
C GLN A 84 -15.93 -11.41 -10.38
N GLU A 85 -16.41 -11.83 -11.55
CA GLU A 85 -15.97 -13.04 -12.23
C GLU A 85 -14.53 -12.95 -12.71
N MET A 86 -14.11 -11.78 -13.24
CA MET A 86 -12.72 -11.56 -13.67
C MET A 86 -11.75 -11.55 -12.50
N LEU A 87 -12.16 -10.95 -11.38
CA LEU A 87 -11.40 -10.97 -10.13
C LEU A 87 -11.29 -12.40 -9.59
N ALA A 88 -12.39 -13.13 -9.49
CA ALA A 88 -12.42 -14.51 -9.01
C ALA A 88 -11.53 -15.43 -9.86
N PHE A 89 -11.61 -15.32 -11.19
CA PHE A 89 -10.73 -16.06 -12.10
C PHE A 89 -9.24 -15.73 -11.86
N THR A 90 -8.92 -14.47 -11.60
CA THR A 90 -7.54 -14.05 -11.31
C THR A 90 -7.06 -14.59 -9.98
N CYS A 91 -7.87 -14.54 -8.92
CA CYS A 91 -7.55 -15.13 -7.63
C CYS A 91 -7.29 -16.63 -7.74
N GLN A 92 -8.13 -17.37 -8.46
CA GLN A 92 -7.94 -18.80 -8.73
C GLN A 92 -6.61 -19.08 -9.45
N ARG A 93 -6.30 -18.31 -10.51
CA ARG A 93 -5.05 -18.46 -11.27
C ARG A 93 -3.80 -18.14 -10.43
N LEU A 94 -3.94 -17.31 -9.42
CA LEU A 94 -2.86 -16.91 -8.50
C LEU A 94 -2.82 -17.76 -7.22
N GLU A 95 -3.71 -18.76 -7.09
CA GLU A 95 -3.81 -19.62 -5.90
C GLU A 95 -3.99 -18.81 -4.60
N LEU A 96 -4.82 -17.76 -4.68
CA LEU A 96 -5.21 -16.97 -3.51
C LEU A 96 -6.40 -17.65 -2.85
N ASP A 97 -6.11 -18.52 -1.87
CA ASP A 97 -7.14 -19.16 -1.05
C ASP A 97 -7.73 -18.14 -0.06
N ASP A 98 -8.82 -17.47 -0.47
CA ASP A 98 -9.94 -16.90 0.30
C ASP A 98 -10.64 -15.75 -0.47
#